data_AF-A0A972ACL6-F1
#
_entry.id   AF-A0A972ACL6-F1
#
_cell.length_a   1.000
_cell.length_b   1.000
_cell.length_c   1.000
_cell.angle_alpha   90.00
_cell.angle_beta   90.00
_cell.angle_gamma   90.00
#
_symmetry.space_group_name_H-M   'P 1'
#
loop_
_entity.id
_entity.type
_entity.pdbx_description
1 polymer ?
#
loop_
_entity_poly.entity_id
_entity_poly.type
_entity_poly.pdbx_seq_one_letter_code
_entity_poly.pdbx_strand_id
1 'polypeptide(L)' 'MFKLHQEDMLSFYFNRSLKLEDTLMKKYELIIRIIKDKTIKEMIDDFKKNNREHIEDLNDKMKRLGIE' A
#
# COMPACT_ATOMS: atom_id res chain seq x y z
N MET A 1 -20.41 -21.02 -6.98
CA MET A 1 -20.89 -19.94 -6.08
C MET A 1 -19.87 -19.56 -5.00
N PHE A 2 -19.18 -20.52 -4.35
CA PHE A 2 -18.12 -20.21 -3.36
C PHE A 2 -16.92 -19.41 -3.89
N LYS A 3 -16.50 -19.67 -5.14
CA LYS A 3 -15.32 -19.06 -5.75
C LYS A 3 -15.47 -17.54 -5.98
N LEU A 4 -16.64 -17.11 -6.47
CA LEU A 4 -16.98 -15.69 -6.65
C LEU A 4 -16.87 -14.91 -5.32
N HIS A 5 -17.39 -15.49 -4.24
CA HIS A 5 -17.39 -14.85 -2.92
C HIS A 5 -15.97 -14.70 -2.33
N GLN A 6 -15.06 -15.63 -2.64
CA GLN A 6 -13.66 -15.55 -2.22
C GLN A 6 -12.88 -14.51 -3.03
N GLU A 7 -13.12 -14.43 -4.34
CA GLU A 7 -12.55 -13.43 -5.24
C GLU A 7 -13.02 -12.01 -4.85
N ASP A 8 -14.32 -11.84 -4.56
CA ASP A 8 -14.88 -10.56 -4.06
C ASP A 8 -14.26 -10.14 -2.72
N MET A 9 -14.08 -11.09 -1.81
CA MET A 9 -13.49 -10.83 -0.49
C MET A 9 -12.01 -10.47 -0.61
N LEU A 10 -11.25 -11.17 -1.46
CA LEU A 10 -9.85 -10.84 -1.74
C LEU A 10 -9.75 -9.45 -2.37
N SER A 11 -10.59 -9.14 -3.35
CA SER A 11 -10.66 -7.82 -3.99
C SER A 11 -10.91 -6.71 -2.97
N PHE A 12 -11.85 -6.91 -2.04
CA PHE A 12 -12.11 -5.97 -0.96
C PHE A 12 -10.87 -5.74 -0.09
N TYR A 13 -10.18 -6.81 0.34
CA TYR A 13 -9.00 -6.67 1.18
C TYR A 13 -7.82 -6.02 0.45
N PHE A 14 -7.56 -6.41 -0.79
CA PHE A 14 -6.51 -5.78 -1.61
C PHE A 14 -6.77 -4.28 -1.81
N ASN A 15 -7.98 -3.91 -2.23
CA ASN A 15 -8.37 -2.51 -2.42
C ASN A 15 -8.28 -1.71 -1.12
N ARG A 16 -8.65 -2.31 0.01
CA ARG A 16 -8.51 -1.68 1.33
C ARG A 16 -7.04 -1.45 1.69
N SER A 17 -6.17 -2.44 1.49
CA SER A 17 -4.73 -2.32 1.77
C SER A 17 -4.10 -1.22 0.93
N LEU A 18 -4.34 -1.21 -0.39
CA LEU A 18 -3.85 -0.17 -1.30
C LEU A 18 -4.28 1.23 -0.87
N LYS A 19 -5.55 1.39 -0.48
CA LYS A 19 -6.08 2.67 0.01
C LYS A 19 -5.41 3.13 1.32
N LEU A 20 -5.13 2.20 2.23
CA LEU A 20 -4.45 2.52 3.49
C LEU A 20 -3.00 2.92 3.25
N GLU A 21 -2.30 2.23 2.35
CA GLU A 21 -0.92 2.54 1.97
C GLU A 21 -0.83 3.92 1.29
N ASP A 22 -1.72 4.23 0.34
CA ASP A 22 -1.79 5.56 -0.29
C ASP A 22 -2.07 6.68 0.74
N THR A 23 -3.01 6.43 1.67
CA THR A 23 -3.32 7.39 2.75
C THR A 23 -2.11 7.65 3.64
N LEU A 24 -1.36 6.60 3.97
CA LEU A 24 -0.18 6.66 4.82
C LEU A 24 0.95 7.43 4.12
N MET A 25 1.18 7.17 2.83
CA MET A 25 2.14 7.89 1.99
C MET A 25 1.87 9.41 1.98
N LYS A 26 0.60 9.81 1.80
CA LYS A 26 0.17 11.22 1.82
C LYS A 26 0.42 11.87 3.19
N LYS A 27 0.15 11.15 4.29
CA LYS A 27 0.44 11.64 5.64
C LYS A 27 1.94 11.86 5.85
N TYR A 28 2.77 10.95 5.36
CA TYR A 28 4.22 11.08 5.46
C TYR A 28 4.80 12.23 4.63
N GLU A 29 4.21 12.56 3.48
CA GLU A 29 4.60 13.75 2.72
C GLU A 29 4.38 15.05 3.49
N LEU A 30 3.28 15.14 4.24
CA LEU A 30 3.03 16.29 5.11
C LEU A 30 4.05 16.36 6.26
N ILE A 31 4.35 15.21 6.87
CA ILE A 31 5.29 15.11 8.01
C ILE A 31 6.73 15.42 7.58
N ILE A 32 7.20 14.90 6.43
CA ILE A 32 8.56 15.16 5.93
C ILE A 32 8.83 16.66 5.73
N ARG A 33 7.82 17.44 5.35
CA ARG A 33 7.96 18.89 5.13
C ARG A 33 8.24 19.67 6.42
N ILE A 34 7.84 19.13 7.57
CA ILE A 34 7.95 19.81 8.86
C ILE A 34 9.05 19.21 9.76
N ILE A 35 9.47 17.97 9.50
CA ILE A 35 10.48 17.28 10.29
C ILE A 35 11.89 17.74 9.92
N LYS A 36 12.69 18.07 10.94
CA LYS A 36 14.12 18.41 10.82
C LYS A 36 15.04 17.27 11.23
N ASP A 37 14.50 16.27 11.90
CA ASP A 37 15.24 15.09 12.34
C ASP A 37 15.60 14.21 11.14
N LYS A 38 16.91 14.01 10.92
CA LYS A 38 17.44 13.26 9.79
C LYS A 38 17.11 11.77 9.89
N THR A 39 17.15 11.19 11.09
CA THR A 39 16.86 9.78 11.32
C THR A 39 15.40 9.48 11.04
N ILE A 40 14.47 10.34 11.50
CA ILE A 40 13.05 10.16 11.20
C ILE A 40 12.80 10.31 9.70
N LYS A 41 13.48 11.25 9.03
CA LYS A 41 13.37 11.39 7.57
C LYS A 41 13.83 10.14 6.84
N GLU A 42 14.98 9.58 7.20
CA GLU A 42 15.50 8.34 6.63
C GLU A 42 14.55 7.16 6.87
N MET A 43 14.02 7.01 8.08
CA MET A 43 13.01 5.98 8.38
C MET A 43 11.76 6.13 7.52
N ILE A 44 11.27 7.35 7.31
CA ILE A 44 10.11 7.57 6.45
C ILE A 44 10.45 7.26 4.99
N ASP A 45 11.63 7.66 4.50
CA ASP A 45 12.04 7.41 3.12
C ASP A 45 12.19 5.89 2.84
N ASP A 46 12.78 5.13 3.77
CA ASP A 46 12.85 3.66 3.69
C ASP A 46 11.45 3.03 3.72
N PHE A 47 10.58 3.52 4.60
CA PHE A 47 9.20 3.04 4.69
C PHE A 47 8.42 3.33 3.40
N LYS A 48 8.62 4.50 2.78
CA LYS A 48 8.02 4.86 1.49
C LYS A 48 8.49 3.93 0.37
N LYS A 49 9.77 3.58 0.35
CA LYS A 49 10.32 2.63 -0.63
C LYS A 49 9.67 1.26 -0.47
N ASN A 50 9.61 0.73 0.75
CA ASN A 50 9.01 -0.57 1.03
C ASN A 50 7.52 -0.61 0.66
N ASN A 51 6.76 0.46 0.94
CA ASN A 51 5.35 0.51 0.52
C ASN A 51 5.18 0.43 -0.99
N ARG A 52 6.06 1.04 -1.79
CA ARG A 52 5.95 0.92 -3.25
C ARG A 52 6.13 -0.53 -3.71
N GLU A 53 7.13 -1.21 -3.14
CA GLU A 53 7.37 -2.63 -3.43
C GLU A 53 6.17 -3.51 -3.00
N HIS A 54 5.53 -3.18 -1.87
CA HIS A 54 4.31 -3.85 -1.42
C HIS A 54 3.12 -3.60 -2.36
N ILE A 55 2.89 -2.37 -2.80
CA ILE A 55 1.84 -2.03 -3.78
C ILE A 55 2.06 -2.82 -5.08
N GLU A 56 3.30 -2.86 -5.58
CA GLU A 56 3.66 -3.61 -6.78
C GLU A 56 3.38 -5.11 -6.63
N ASP A 57 3.79 -5.72 -5.52
CA ASP A 57 3.53 -7.14 -5.24
C ASP A 57 2.03 -7.44 -5.09
N LEU A 58 1.26 -6.56 -4.44
CA LEU A 58 -0.19 -6.70 -4.32
C LEU A 58 -0.88 -6.60 -5.69
N ASN A 59 -0.50 -5.63 -6.53
CA ASN A 59 -1.03 -5.48 -7.88
C ASN A 59 -0.70 -6.69 -8.76
N ASP A 60 0.53 -7.21 -8.68
CA ASP A 60 0.93 -8.41 -9.40
C ASP A 60 0.13 -9.64 -8.95
N LYS A 61 -0.13 -9.77 -7.65
CA LYS A 61 -0.99 -10.83 -7.10
C LYS A 61 -2.43 -10.70 -7.57
N MET A 62 -3.02 -9.50 -7.55
CA MET A 62 -4.37 -9.25 -8.06
C MET A 62 -4.48 -9.64 -9.53
N LYS A 63 -3.52 -9.22 -10.36
CA LYS A 63 -3.47 -9.56 -11.79
C LYS A 63 -3.37 -11.06 -12.04
N ARG A 64 -2.55 -11.79 -11.27
CA ARG A 64 -2.46 -13.26 -11.36
C ARG A 64 -3.76 -13.97 -10.97
N LEU A 65 -4.55 -13.35 -10.09
CA LEU A 65 -5.84 -13.87 -9.61
C LEU A 65 -7.02 -13.43 -10.48
N GLY A 66 -6.82 -12.59 -11.50
CA GLY A 66 -7.89 -12.08 -12.36
C GLY A 66 -8.79 -11.06 -11.66
N ILE A 67 -8.28 -10.40 -10.63
CA ILE A 67 -8.94 -9.32 -9.91
C ILE A 67 -8.49 -8.00 -10.55
N GLU A 68 -9.38 -7.34 -11.30
CA GLU A 68 -9.17 -6.02 -11.92
C GLU A 68 -9.92 -4.90 -11.18
#